data_AF-A0A2S8ZMZ7-F1
#
_entry.id   AF-A0A2S8ZMZ7-F1
#
_cell.length_a   1.000
_cell.length_b   1.000
_cell.length_c   1.000
_cell.angle_alpha   90.00
_cell.angle_beta   90.00
_cell.angle_gamma   90.00
#
_symmetry.space_group_name_H-M   'P 1'
#
loop_
_entity.id
_entity.type
_entity.pdbx_description
1 polymer ?
#
loop_
_entity_poly.entity_id
_entity_poly.type
_entity_poly.pdbx_seq_one_letter_code
_entity_poly.pdbx_strand_id
1 'polypeptide(L)'
;MLKQFKFFIINILKLIGITYISIGLKNILQFSLGTIFNAEHDAKAYKLINLDMRSTFYTKLDLIKVMLIYDFMIFMLIAYIWIFLLLYIFVKTVGNKIWLHITYAIIVYLITILVFDNFSPNILFILVTILLGFINWWLFKKLIK
;
A
#
# COMPACT_ATOMS: atom_id res chain seq x y z
N MET A 1 3.12 33.72 -6.66
CA MET A 1 2.55 32.95 -5.53
C MET A 1 1.40 32.02 -5.97
N LEU A 2 0.31 32.54 -6.56
CA LEU A 2 -0.87 31.73 -6.96
C LEU A 2 -0.56 30.55 -7.91
N LYS A 3 0.34 30.75 -8.88
CA LYS A 3 0.74 29.72 -9.86
C LYS A 3 1.51 28.55 -9.23
N GLN A 4 2.40 28.85 -8.28
CA GLN A 4 3.15 27.83 -7.53
C GLN A 4 2.22 27.05 -6.59
N PHE A 5 1.30 27.76 -5.91
CA PHE A 5 0.31 27.13 -5.05
C PHE A 5 -0.63 26.19 -5.82
N LYS A 6 -1.10 26.61 -7.01
CA LYS A 6 -1.90 25.75 -7.89
C LYS A 6 -1.13 24.49 -8.32
N PHE A 7 0.15 24.63 -8.66
CA PHE A 7 0.99 23.50 -9.05
C PHE A 7 1.19 22.51 -7.90
N PHE A 8 1.39 23.02 -6.68
CA PHE A 8 1.48 22.22 -5.47
C PHE A 8 0.19 21.41 -5.23
N ILE A 9 -0.98 22.05 -5.25
CA ILE A 9 -2.28 21.35 -5.07
C ILE A 9 -2.47 20.24 -6.09
N ILE A 10 -2.17 20.51 -7.37
CA ILE A 10 -2.32 19.50 -8.43
C ILE A 10 -1.43 18.28 -8.16
N ASN A 11 -0.21 18.48 -7.69
CA ASN A 11 0.68 17.36 -7.36
C ASN A 11 0.21 16.59 -6.14
N ILE A 12 -0.37 17.24 -5.13
CA ILE A 12 -0.99 16.55 -3.98
C ILE A 12 -2.19 15.71 -4.42
N LEU A 13 -3.07 16.24 -5.27
CA LEU A 13 -4.21 15.47 -5.80
C LEU A 13 -3.74 14.24 -6.60
N LYS A 14 -2.68 14.40 -7.39
CA LYS A 14 -2.06 13.28 -8.10
C LYS A 14 -1.45 12.27 -7.14
N LEU A 15 -0.80 12.72 -6.09
CA LEU A 15 -0.23 11.85 -5.05
C LEU A 15 -1.32 11.03 -4.36
N ILE A 16 -2.45 11.64 -4.03
CA ILE A 16 -3.64 10.94 -3.50
C ILE A 16 -4.10 9.86 -4.48
N GLY A 17 -4.22 10.21 -5.77
CA GLY A 17 -4.59 9.25 -6.82
C GLY A 17 -3.61 8.07 -6.93
N ILE A 18 -2.30 8.35 -6.88
CA ILE A 18 -1.26 7.31 -6.88
C ILE A 18 -1.41 6.41 -5.65
N THR A 19 -1.63 6.99 -4.47
CA THR A 19 -1.81 6.26 -3.22
C THR A 19 -2.96 5.25 -3.33
N TYR A 20 -4.12 5.67 -3.86
CA TYR A 20 -5.25 4.77 -4.09
C TYR A 20 -4.94 3.64 -5.08
N ILE A 21 -4.25 3.94 -6.18
CA ILE A 21 -3.82 2.93 -7.14
C ILE A 21 -2.90 1.91 -6.46
N SER A 22 -1.94 2.37 -5.66
CA SER A 22 -1.00 1.49 -4.95
C SER A 22 -1.68 0.61 -3.91
N ILE A 23 -2.64 1.15 -3.14
CA ILE A 23 -3.45 0.37 -2.19
C ILE A 23 -4.27 -0.69 -2.92
N GLY A 24 -4.96 -0.29 -4.00
CA GLY A 24 -5.76 -1.22 -4.79
C GLY A 24 -4.92 -2.34 -5.37
N LEU A 25 -3.76 -2.02 -5.95
CA LEU A 25 -2.87 -3.02 -6.50
C LEU A 25 -2.28 -3.94 -5.43
N LYS A 26 -1.87 -3.38 -4.28
CA LYS A 26 -1.43 -4.17 -3.13
C LYS A 26 -2.50 -5.18 -2.74
N ASN A 27 -3.76 -4.75 -2.59
CA ASN A 27 -4.84 -5.64 -2.17
C ASN A 27 -5.17 -6.68 -3.24
N ILE A 28 -5.14 -6.33 -4.54
CA ILE A 28 -5.31 -7.30 -5.64
C ILE A 28 -4.19 -8.35 -5.61
N LEU A 29 -2.93 -7.92 -5.45
CA LEU A 29 -1.77 -8.82 -5.42
C LEU A 29 -1.77 -9.70 -4.17
N GLN A 30 -2.11 -9.15 -3.00
CA GLN A 30 -2.25 -9.91 -1.77
C GLN A 30 -3.40 -10.90 -1.85
N PHE A 31 -4.51 -10.55 -2.50
CA PHE A 31 -5.61 -11.48 -2.68
C PHE A 31 -5.25 -12.62 -3.64
N SER A 32 -4.67 -12.29 -4.79
CA SER A 32 -4.29 -13.28 -5.79
C SER A 32 -3.15 -14.19 -5.35
N LEU A 33 -2.22 -13.68 -4.53
CA LEU A 33 -1.03 -14.42 -4.10
C LEU A 33 -1.10 -14.94 -2.66
N GLY A 34 -1.87 -14.32 -1.77
CA GLY A 34 -2.03 -14.69 -0.36
C GLY A 34 -3.29 -15.51 -0.09
N THR A 35 -4.46 -15.06 -0.55
CA THR A 35 -5.75 -15.72 -0.25
C THR A 35 -5.95 -17.05 -1.00
N ILE A 36 -5.23 -17.27 -2.10
CA ILE A 36 -5.19 -18.57 -2.80
C ILE A 36 -4.32 -19.60 -2.07
N PHE A 37 -3.31 -19.16 -1.29
CA PHE A 37 -2.32 -20.05 -0.69
C PHE A 37 -2.40 -20.17 0.85
N ASN A 38 -2.88 -19.17 1.61
CA ASN A 38 -2.86 -19.18 3.10
C ASN A 38 -3.91 -18.25 3.78
N ALA A 39 -5.20 -18.40 3.44
CA ALA A 39 -6.29 -17.55 3.94
C ALA A 39 -6.45 -17.49 5.48
N GLU A 40 -6.02 -18.52 6.22
CA GLU A 40 -6.17 -18.61 7.69
C GLU A 40 -5.20 -17.70 8.46
N HIS A 41 -4.05 -17.35 7.88
CA HIS A 41 -3.07 -16.47 8.51
C HIS A 41 -3.36 -14.99 8.25
N ASP A 42 -3.78 -14.63 7.03
CA ASP A 42 -4.04 -13.24 6.63
C ASP A 42 -5.24 -12.60 7.35
N ALA A 43 -6.22 -13.42 7.79
CA ALA A 43 -7.34 -12.94 8.61
C ALA A 43 -6.91 -12.39 9.99
N LYS A 44 -5.70 -12.75 10.47
CA LYS A 44 -5.21 -12.30 11.78
C LYS A 44 -4.90 -10.80 11.83
N ALA A 45 -4.51 -10.18 10.71
CA ALA A 45 -4.25 -8.74 10.66
C ALA A 45 -5.55 -7.91 10.77
N TYR A 46 -6.70 -8.50 10.42
CA TYR A 46 -8.03 -7.88 10.49
C TYR A 46 -8.86 -8.36 11.69
N LYS A 47 -8.22 -9.03 12.67
CA LYS A 47 -8.83 -9.64 13.88
C LYS A 47 -9.74 -8.75 14.72
N LEU A 48 -9.72 -7.43 14.53
CA LEU A 48 -10.67 -6.51 15.16
C LEU A 48 -12.12 -6.84 14.76
N ILE A 49 -12.32 -7.51 13.63
CA ILE A 49 -13.61 -8.05 13.21
C ILE A 49 -13.52 -9.56 13.37
N ASN A 50 -14.39 -10.12 14.21
CA ASN A 50 -14.46 -11.55 14.54
C ASN A 50 -15.00 -12.33 13.33
N LEU A 51 -14.23 -12.41 12.25
CA LEU A 51 -14.55 -13.20 11.07
C LEU A 51 -14.34 -14.66 11.41
N ASP A 52 -15.41 -15.45 11.33
CA ASP A 52 -15.41 -16.87 11.62
C ASP A 52 -14.31 -17.57 10.79
N MET A 53 -13.41 -18.32 11.43
CA MET A 53 -12.16 -18.82 10.80
C MET A 53 -12.40 -19.90 9.73
N ARG A 54 -13.66 -20.27 9.46
CA ARG A 54 -14.01 -21.23 8.42
C ARG A 54 -13.89 -20.56 7.05
N SER A 55 -13.06 -21.12 6.16
CA SER A 55 -12.80 -20.57 4.83
C SER A 55 -13.95 -20.79 3.83
N THR A 56 -15.17 -20.37 4.16
CA THR A 56 -16.28 -20.40 3.21
C THR A 56 -16.15 -19.28 2.18
N PHE A 57 -16.81 -19.43 1.02
CA PHE A 57 -16.84 -18.40 -0.02
C PHE A 57 -17.37 -17.06 0.52
N TYR A 58 -18.39 -17.10 1.37
CA TYR A 58 -18.98 -15.92 2.02
C TYR A 58 -17.99 -15.25 2.98
N THR A 59 -17.27 -16.02 3.79
CA THR A 59 -16.20 -15.48 4.67
C THR A 59 -15.11 -14.77 3.87
N LYS A 60 -14.71 -15.30 2.71
CA LYS A 60 -13.72 -14.67 1.82
C LYS A 60 -14.24 -13.34 1.24
N LEU A 61 -15.52 -13.28 0.86
CA LEU A 61 -16.15 -12.04 0.40
C LEU A 61 -16.23 -10.98 1.48
N ASP A 62 -16.55 -11.36 2.71
CA ASP A 62 -16.61 -10.41 3.83
C ASP A 62 -15.21 -9.93 4.24
N LEU A 63 -14.18 -10.79 4.18
CA LEU A 63 -12.79 -10.36 4.31
C LEU A 63 -12.42 -9.29 3.27
N ILE A 64 -12.77 -9.49 2.00
CA ILE A 64 -12.51 -8.50 0.93
C ILE A 64 -13.20 -7.16 1.24
N LYS A 65 -14.46 -7.17 1.70
CA LYS A 65 -15.17 -5.93 2.07
C LYS A 65 -14.46 -5.21 3.21
N VAL A 66 -14.05 -5.96 4.24
CA VAL A 66 -13.33 -5.41 5.39
C VAL A 66 -11.99 -4.82 4.94
N MET A 67 -11.21 -5.54 4.14
CA MET A 67 -9.94 -5.05 3.59
C MET A 67 -10.15 -3.77 2.79
N LEU A 68 -11.15 -3.73 1.91
CA LEU A 68 -11.45 -2.55 1.11
C LEU A 68 -11.83 -1.34 1.98
N ILE A 69 -12.75 -1.51 2.94
CA ILE A 69 -13.17 -0.41 3.82
C ILE A 69 -12.00 0.08 4.68
N TYR A 70 -11.29 -0.82 5.34
CA TYR A 70 -10.18 -0.46 6.21
C TYR A 70 -9.03 0.18 5.44
N ASP A 71 -8.58 -0.42 4.33
CA ASP A 71 -7.44 0.10 3.58
C ASP A 71 -7.76 1.41 2.84
N PHE A 72 -8.93 1.52 2.20
CA PHE A 72 -9.28 2.69 1.38
C PHE A 72 -9.85 3.87 2.18
N MET A 73 -10.49 3.64 3.32
CA MET A 73 -11.08 4.72 4.13
C MET A 73 -10.22 5.08 5.32
N ILE A 74 -9.87 4.10 6.16
CA ILE A 74 -9.22 4.36 7.46
C ILE A 74 -7.70 4.50 7.28
N PHE A 75 -7.03 3.44 6.82
CA PHE A 75 -5.58 3.44 6.67
C PHE A 75 -5.09 4.40 5.60
N MET A 76 -5.91 4.70 4.59
CA MET A 76 -5.60 5.75 3.60
C MET A 76 -5.27 7.07 4.30
N LEU A 77 -6.15 7.54 5.19
CA LEU A 77 -6.05 8.85 5.82
C LEU A 77 -5.02 8.87 6.96
N ILE A 78 -4.92 7.78 7.72
CA ILE A 78 -4.11 7.74 8.94
C ILE A 78 -2.66 7.32 8.65
N ALA A 79 -2.41 6.52 7.61
CA ALA A 79 -1.10 5.95 7.34
C ALA A 79 -0.62 6.20 5.90
N TYR A 80 -1.33 5.67 4.89
CA TYR A 80 -0.80 5.62 3.53
C TYR A 80 -0.54 7.02 2.94
N ILE A 81 -1.41 8.00 3.18
CA ILE A 81 -1.18 9.35 2.65
C ILE A 81 0.10 9.99 3.19
N TRP A 82 0.40 9.78 4.47
CA TRP A 82 1.62 10.30 5.11
C TRP A 82 2.87 9.60 4.59
N ILE A 83 2.78 8.28 4.41
CA ILE A 83 3.83 7.47 3.79
C ILE A 83 4.12 7.98 2.37
N PHE A 84 3.10 8.22 1.55
CA PHE A 84 3.29 8.72 0.19
C PHE A 84 3.76 10.18 0.15
N LEU A 85 3.34 11.01 1.11
CA LEU A 85 3.82 12.38 1.25
C LEU A 85 5.32 12.42 1.54
N LEU A 86 5.78 11.57 2.45
CA LEU A 86 7.20 11.46 2.81
C LEU A 86 8.03 10.97 1.61
N LEU A 87 7.54 9.95 0.88
CA LEU A 87 8.14 9.52 -0.39
C LEU A 87 8.22 10.67 -1.41
N TYR A 88 7.16 11.47 -1.54
CA TYR A 88 7.14 12.63 -2.42
C TYR A 88 8.20 13.68 -2.06
N ILE A 89 8.38 13.97 -0.77
CA ILE A 89 9.44 14.87 -0.30
C ILE A 89 10.81 14.32 -0.71
N PHE A 90 11.08 13.04 -0.45
CA PHE A 90 12.34 12.41 -0.84
C PHE A 90 12.59 12.44 -2.34
N VAL A 91 11.57 12.15 -3.16
CA VAL A 91 11.65 12.21 -4.62
C VAL A 91 11.93 13.63 -5.11
N LYS A 92 11.37 14.66 -4.47
CA LYS A 92 11.65 16.06 -4.83
C LYS A 92 13.07 16.50 -4.46
N THR A 93 13.65 15.96 -3.40
CA THR A 93 15.02 16.30 -2.96
C THR A 93 16.10 15.52 -3.71
N VAL A 94 15.92 14.21 -3.90
CA VAL A 94 16.97 13.30 -4.43
C VAL A 94 16.74 12.94 -5.91
N GLY A 95 15.55 13.25 -6.43
CA GLY A 95 15.10 12.91 -7.78
C GLY A 95 14.31 11.59 -7.82
N ASN A 96 13.54 11.41 -8.91
CA ASN A 96 12.67 10.26 -9.10
C ASN A 96 13.43 9.01 -9.57
N LYS A 97 14.11 8.34 -8.65
CA LYS A 97 14.93 7.13 -8.92
C LYS A 97 14.16 5.86 -8.55
N ILE A 98 14.22 4.84 -9.42
CA ILE A 98 13.51 3.57 -9.22
C ILE A 98 13.88 2.87 -7.91
N TRP A 99 15.17 2.84 -7.57
CA TRP A 99 15.65 2.19 -6.36
C TRP A 99 15.11 2.87 -5.10
N LEU A 100 14.85 4.18 -5.13
CA LEU A 100 14.27 4.91 -4.00
C LEU A 100 12.87 4.39 -3.68
N HIS A 101 12.03 4.19 -4.71
CA HIS A 101 10.67 3.65 -4.53
C HIS A 101 10.68 2.21 -4.03
N ILE A 102 11.58 1.38 -4.57
CA ILE A 102 11.72 -0.03 -4.15
C ILE A 102 12.20 -0.11 -2.71
N THR A 103 13.30 0.56 -2.36
CA THR A 103 13.83 0.60 -0.99
C THR A 103 12.79 1.14 -0.02
N TYR A 104 12.08 2.20 -0.40
CA TYR A 104 11.03 2.79 0.42
C TYR A 104 9.89 1.80 0.70
N ALA A 105 9.41 1.12 -0.34
CA ALA A 105 8.37 0.11 -0.20
C ALA A 105 8.83 -1.05 0.70
N ILE A 106 10.07 -1.52 0.54
CA ILE A 106 10.66 -2.57 1.38
C ILE A 106 10.73 -2.14 2.84
N ILE A 107 11.18 -0.92 3.14
CA ILE A 107 11.22 -0.40 4.51
C ILE A 107 9.83 -0.38 5.13
N VAL A 108 8.82 0.12 4.41
CA VAL A 108 7.43 0.14 4.88
C VAL A 108 6.93 -1.28 5.16
N TYR A 109 7.23 -2.24 4.29
CA TYR A 109 6.90 -3.64 4.51
C TYR A 109 7.57 -4.21 5.78
N LEU A 110 8.89 -4.01 5.93
CA LEU A 110 9.65 -4.48 7.09
C LEU A 110 9.13 -3.88 8.41
N ILE A 111 8.77 -2.59 8.41
CA ILE A 111 8.15 -1.94 9.58
C ILE A 111 6.78 -2.57 9.86
N THR A 112 5.98 -2.81 8.83
CA THR A 112 4.64 -3.39 8.98
C THR A 112 4.71 -4.79 9.61
N ILE A 113 5.58 -5.67 9.12
CA ILE A 113 5.73 -7.02 9.71
C ILE A 113 6.34 -6.99 11.11
N LEU A 114 7.20 -6.01 11.41
CA LEU A 114 7.76 -5.85 12.75
C LEU A 114 6.69 -5.46 13.76
N VAL A 115 5.78 -4.55 13.38
CA VAL A 115 4.73 -4.03 14.25
C VAL A 115 3.54 -4.99 14.37
N PHE A 116 3.13 -5.62 13.27
CA PHE A 116 1.86 -6.36 13.20
C PHE A 116 2.00 -7.88 13.15
N ASP A 117 3.19 -8.41 12.84
CA ASP A 117 3.38 -9.85 12.54
C ASP A 117 4.62 -10.45 13.22
N ASN A 118 5.07 -9.89 14.35
CA ASN A 118 6.22 -10.38 15.13
C ASN A 118 7.46 -10.73 14.28
N PHE A 119 7.67 -10.01 13.17
CA PHE A 119 8.78 -10.22 12.24
C PHE A 119 8.85 -11.62 11.60
N SER A 120 7.74 -12.10 11.01
CA SER A 120 7.75 -13.23 10.06
C SER A 120 7.77 -12.76 8.59
N PRO A 121 8.94 -12.39 8.02
CA PRO A 121 9.01 -11.97 6.63
C PRO A 121 8.67 -13.12 5.68
N ASN A 122 7.96 -12.79 4.61
CA ASN A 122 7.58 -13.74 3.58
C ASN A 122 8.11 -13.25 2.22
N ILE A 123 8.91 -14.10 1.57
CA ILE A 123 9.58 -13.81 0.29
C ILE A 123 8.59 -13.38 -0.79
N LEU A 124 7.40 -13.98 -0.82
CA LEU A 124 6.36 -13.64 -1.78
C LEU A 124 5.89 -12.19 -1.59
N PHE A 125 5.72 -11.74 -0.35
CA PHE A 125 5.35 -10.35 -0.07
C PHE A 125 6.47 -9.38 -0.40
N ILE A 126 7.74 -9.75 -0.21
CA ILE A 126 8.88 -8.95 -0.66
C ILE A 126 8.84 -8.73 -2.17
N LEU A 127 8.53 -9.77 -2.96
CA LEU A 127 8.38 -9.65 -4.42
C LEU A 127 7.23 -8.71 -4.79
N VAL A 128 6.08 -8.82 -4.10
CA VAL A 128 4.95 -7.89 -4.26
C VAL A 128 5.38 -6.45 -3.97
N THR A 129 6.15 -6.23 -2.90
CA THR A 129 6.66 -4.91 -2.52
C THR A 129 7.60 -4.33 -3.56
N ILE A 130 8.48 -5.14 -4.17
CA ILE A 130 9.36 -4.70 -5.26
C ILE A 130 8.53 -4.27 -6.47
N LEU A 131 7.52 -5.05 -6.84
CA LEU A 131 6.64 -4.74 -7.97
C LEU A 131 5.83 -3.46 -7.72
N LEU A 132 5.31 -3.27 -6.51
CA LEU A 132 4.66 -2.02 -6.09
C LEU A 132 5.62 -0.83 -6.17
N GLY A 133 6.88 -0.99 -5.73
CA GLY A 133 7.91 0.04 -5.85
C GLY A 133 8.17 0.46 -7.30
N PHE A 134 8.23 -0.51 -8.22
CA PHE A 134 8.38 -0.23 -9.66
C PHE A 134 7.20 0.58 -10.20
N ILE A 135 5.98 0.21 -9.86
CA ILE A 135 4.76 0.87 -10.34
C ILE A 135 4.64 2.28 -9.75
N ASN A 136 4.96 2.45 -8.47
CA ASN A 136 5.01 3.76 -7.82
C ASN A 136 5.99 4.69 -8.55
N TRP A 137 7.20 4.21 -8.86
CA TRP A 137 8.18 4.99 -9.62
C TRP A 137 7.65 5.44 -10.97
N TRP A 138 7.03 4.52 -11.72
CA TRP A 138 6.44 4.81 -13.03
C TRP A 138 5.31 5.85 -12.94
N LEU A 139 4.42 5.69 -11.95
CA LEU A 139 3.33 6.64 -11.71
C LEU A 139 3.84 8.02 -11.32
N PHE A 140 4.85 8.11 -10.44
CA PHE A 140 5.49 9.36 -10.09
C PHE A 140 6.12 10.03 -11.31
N LYS A 141 6.79 9.25 -12.17
CA LYS A 141 7.41 9.76 -13.40
C LYS A 141 6.36 10.32 -14.37
N LYS A 142 5.21 9.66 -14.48
CA LYS A 142 4.16 10.00 -15.45
C LYS A 142 3.26 11.14 -14.96
N LEU A 143 2.91 11.14 -13.69
CA LEU A 143 1.87 12.02 -13.15
C LEU A 143 2.44 13.23 -12.43
N ILE A 144 3.46 13.05 -11.59
CA ILE A 144 4.00 14.13 -10.76
C ILE A 144 4.99 14.96 -11.57
N LYS A 145 4.77 16.27 -11.61
CA LYS A 145 5.63 17.24 -12.30
C LYS A 145 6.50 17.98 -11.28
#